data_AF-E1VAA7-F1
#
_entry.id   AF-E1VAA7-F1
#
_cell.length_a   1.000
_cell.length_b   1.000
_cell.length_c   1.000
_cell.angle_alpha   90.00
_cell.angle_beta   90.00
_cell.angle_gamma   90.00
#
_symmetry.space_group_name_H-M   'P 1'
#
loop_
_entity.id
_entity.type
_entity.pdbx_description
1 polymer ?
#
loop_
_entity_poly.entity_id
_entity_poly.type
_entity_poly.pdbx_seq_one_letter_code
_entity_poly.pdbx_strand_id
1 'polypeptide(L)'
;MIDAILYIPDFPALLQDLQMYHPEYLKQRTDTGEAIEPPEIVNLAHTPLIRQGDAAMTYVRLREHQVEAWRGLSSVEMLAEAEYVGEGTANAVYAQVFDDPDRLAKYDSVYDRAPREVDDSQGGTITYTPPDRFGIIAGA
;
A
#
# COMPACT_ATOMS: atom_id res chain seq x y z
N MET A 1 -3.92 -8.81 15.30
CA MET A 1 -3.26 -8.12 14.16
C MET A 1 -4.34 -7.78 13.15
N ILE A 2 -4.16 -6.74 12.35
CA ILE A 2 -5.13 -6.30 11.34
C ILE A 2 -4.42 -6.26 9.99
N ASP A 3 -5.02 -6.91 9.00
CA ASP A 3 -4.62 -6.70 7.60
C ASP A 3 -5.48 -5.58 7.03
N ALA A 4 -4.86 -4.65 6.28
CA ALA A 4 -5.56 -3.51 5.71
C ALA A 4 -4.98 -3.10 4.35
N ILE A 5 -5.79 -2.41 3.55
CA ILE A 5 -5.32 -1.63 2.41
C ILE A 5 -5.31 -0.16 2.82
N LEU A 6 -4.12 0.44 2.77
CA LEU A 6 -3.96 1.87 2.98
C LEU A 6 -4.08 2.58 1.64
N TYR A 7 -4.97 3.56 1.57
CA TYR A 7 -5.03 4.54 0.50
C TYR A 7 -4.41 5.85 0.97
N ILE A 8 -3.48 6.38 0.18
CA ILE A 8 -2.69 7.56 0.49
C ILE A 8 -2.92 8.54 -0.66
N PRO A 9 -3.79 9.55 -0.53
CA PRO A 9 -4.11 10.46 -1.64
C PRO A 9 -2.93 11.37 -2.02
N ASP A 10 -2.04 11.67 -1.06
CA ASP A 10 -0.85 12.51 -1.23
C ASP A 10 0.31 11.90 -0.42
N PHE A 11 1.22 11.22 -1.13
CA PHE A 11 2.38 10.55 -0.54
C PHE A 11 3.38 11.53 0.07
N PRO A 12 3.72 12.67 -0.55
CA PRO A 12 4.48 13.73 0.13
C PRO A 12 3.87 14.18 1.47
N ALA A 13 2.55 14.34 1.56
CA ALA A 13 1.88 14.68 2.82
C ALA A 13 2.05 13.57 3.88
N LEU A 14 1.97 12.29 3.48
CA LEU A 14 2.26 11.18 4.38
C LEU A 14 3.67 11.25 4.96
N LEU A 15 4.67 11.55 4.14
CA LEU A 15 6.05 11.64 4.63
C LEU A 15 6.21 12.78 5.66
N GLN A 16 5.49 13.89 5.48
CA GLN A 16 5.47 15.00 6.45
C GLN A 16 4.77 14.61 7.76
N ASP A 17 3.61 13.97 7.68
CA ASP A 17 2.85 13.47 8.83
C ASP A 17 3.69 12.46 9.64
N LEU A 18 4.33 11.51 8.96
CA LEU A 18 5.23 10.54 9.60
C LEU A 18 6.45 11.23 10.21
N GLN A 19 7.07 12.20 9.52
CA GLN A 19 8.21 12.93 10.08
C GLN A 19 7.85 13.69 11.35
N MET A 20 6.62 14.23 11.44
CA MET A 20 6.17 15.02 12.57
C MET A 20 5.72 14.17 13.75
N TYR A 21 4.95 13.12 13.51
CA TYR A 21 4.24 12.38 14.56
C TYR A 21 4.78 10.98 14.81
N HIS A 22 5.34 10.34 13.78
CA HIS A 22 5.80 8.96 13.83
C HIS A 22 7.14 8.71 13.09
N PRO A 23 8.22 9.43 13.47
CA PRO A 23 9.50 9.33 12.78
C PRO A 23 10.12 7.92 12.85
N GLU A 24 9.66 7.07 13.79
CA GLU A 24 10.03 5.66 13.89
C GLU A 24 9.67 4.82 12.65
N TYR A 25 8.73 5.29 11.81
CA TYR A 25 8.39 4.64 10.55
C TYR A 25 9.21 5.15 9.36
N LEU A 26 10.17 6.07 9.55
CA LEU A 26 10.98 6.60 8.45
C LEU A 26 12.46 6.23 8.60
N LYS A 27 12.99 5.60 7.55
CA LYS A 27 14.44 5.47 7.34
C LYS A 27 14.88 6.54 6.34
N GLN A 28 15.56 7.56 6.85
CA GLN A 28 16.05 8.71 6.07
C GLN A 28 17.50 8.56 5.61
N ARG A 29 18.23 7.58 6.14
CA ARG A 29 19.62 7.32 5.80
C ARG A 29 19.91 5.83 5.63
N THR A 30 20.82 5.52 4.71
CA THR A 30 21.39 4.18 4.57
C THR A 30 22.30 3.85 5.76
N ASP A 31 22.71 2.59 5.86
CA ASP A 31 23.62 2.14 6.91
C ASP A 31 25.03 2.75 6.75
N THR A 32 25.36 3.26 5.56
CA THR A 32 26.59 4.00 5.26
C THR A 32 26.46 5.51 5.49
N GLY A 33 25.26 6.00 5.86
CA GLY A 33 25.00 7.41 6.18
C GLY A 33 24.51 8.27 5.02
N GLU A 34 24.34 7.70 3.82
CA GLU A 34 23.80 8.40 2.64
C GLU A 34 22.31 8.72 2.84
N ALA A 35 21.85 9.85 2.29
CA ALA A 35 20.44 10.23 2.37
C ALA A 35 19.58 9.33 1.47
N ILE A 36 18.40 8.94 1.96
CA ILE A 36 17.39 8.20 1.19
C ILE A 36 16.29 9.18 0.78
N GLU A 37 16.09 9.36 -0.52
CA GLU A 37 15.08 10.26 -1.06
C GLU A 37 14.20 9.54 -2.11
N PRO A 38 12.87 9.44 -1.90
CA PRO A 38 12.16 9.78 -0.65
C PRO A 38 12.53 8.83 0.49
N PRO A 39 12.38 9.23 1.78
CA PRO A 39 12.57 8.33 2.92
C PRO A 39 11.78 7.02 2.77
N GLU A 40 12.39 5.92 3.21
CA GLU A 40 11.76 4.60 3.17
C GLU A 40 10.85 4.41 4.39
N ILE A 41 9.65 3.86 4.17
CA ILE A 41 8.75 3.46 5.26
C ILE A 41 9.24 2.13 5.83
N VAL A 42 9.54 2.11 7.13
CA VAL A 42 10.10 0.94 7.84
C VAL A 42 9.26 0.60 9.08
N ASN A 43 9.61 -0.50 9.75
CA ASN A 43 8.94 -0.98 10.97
C ASN A 43 7.44 -1.26 10.79
N LEU A 44 7.02 -1.46 9.54
CA LEU A 44 5.68 -1.80 9.12
C LEU A 44 5.76 -3.00 8.17
N ALA A 45 4.98 -4.05 8.42
CA ALA A 45 4.86 -5.13 7.45
C ALA A 45 3.93 -4.66 6.33
N HIS A 46 4.48 -4.44 5.14
CA HIS A 46 3.71 -3.97 3.98
C HIS A 46 4.21 -4.57 2.67
N THR A 47 3.33 -4.62 1.68
CA THR A 47 3.73 -4.89 0.29
C THR A 47 4.40 -3.65 -0.32
N PRO A 48 5.15 -3.78 -1.44
CA PRO A 48 5.63 -2.61 -2.16
C PRO A 48 4.51 -1.60 -2.42
N LEU A 49 4.84 -0.31 -2.32
CA LEU A 49 3.90 0.77 -2.62
C LEU A 49 3.59 0.78 -4.12
N ILE A 50 2.31 0.80 -4.44
CA ILE A 50 1.82 1.14 -5.78
C ILE A 50 1.57 2.63 -5.81
N ARG A 51 1.96 3.31 -6.89
CA ARG A 51 1.86 4.76 -7.02
C ARG A 51 1.25 5.15 -8.35
N GLN A 52 0.44 6.21 -8.31
CA GLN A 52 -0.09 6.90 -9.48
C GLN A 52 -0.03 8.41 -9.19
N GLY A 53 0.97 9.08 -9.76
CA GLY A 53 1.29 10.46 -9.37
C GLY A 53 1.66 10.56 -7.89
N ASP A 54 0.98 11.45 -7.17
CA ASP A 54 1.18 11.63 -5.73
C ASP A 54 0.41 10.62 -4.89
N ALA A 55 -0.60 9.96 -5.45
CA ALA A 55 -1.37 8.95 -4.73
C ALA A 55 -0.62 7.61 -4.65
N ALA A 56 -0.82 6.88 -3.56
CA ALA A 56 -0.23 5.58 -3.33
C ALA A 56 -1.19 4.61 -2.62
N MET A 57 -0.93 3.31 -2.78
CA MET A 57 -1.60 2.25 -2.06
C MET A 57 -0.62 1.15 -1.63
N THR A 58 -0.92 0.52 -0.50
CA THR A 58 -0.20 -0.67 -0.05
C THR A 58 -1.09 -1.56 0.82
N TYR A 59 -0.80 -2.86 0.80
CA TYR A 59 -1.39 -3.83 1.72
C TYR A 59 -0.48 -3.95 2.92
N VAL A 60 -1.03 -3.83 4.12
CA VAL A 60 -0.28 -3.83 5.38
C VAL A 60 -0.80 -4.88 6.33
N ARG A 61 0.08 -5.36 7.21
CA ARG A 61 -0.29 -6.11 8.42
C ARG A 61 0.17 -5.32 9.64
N LEU A 62 -0.80 -4.79 10.36
CA LEU A 62 -0.62 -3.93 11.52
C LEU A 62 -0.77 -4.72 12.82
N ARG A 63 0.12 -4.46 13.76
CA ARG A 63 -0.09 -4.79 15.18
C ARG A 63 -1.07 -3.78 15.79
N GLU A 64 -1.74 -4.14 16.88
CA GLU A 64 -2.78 -3.29 17.49
C GLU A 64 -2.32 -1.86 17.76
N HIS A 65 -1.12 -1.67 18.33
CA HIS A 65 -0.58 -0.33 18.59
C HIS A 65 -0.29 0.47 17.30
N GLN A 66 -0.08 -0.21 16.17
CA GLN A 66 0.15 0.45 14.89
C GLN A 66 -1.17 0.87 14.25
N VAL A 67 -2.26 0.12 14.47
CA VAL A 67 -3.58 0.44 13.91
C VAL A 67 -4.01 1.85 14.31
N GLU A 68 -3.92 2.18 15.60
CA GLU A 68 -4.31 3.49 16.11
C GLU A 68 -3.40 4.61 15.58
N ALA A 69 -2.09 4.36 15.49
CA ALA A 69 -1.14 5.32 14.91
C ALA A 69 -1.50 5.64 13.45
N TRP A 70 -1.73 4.61 12.64
CA TRP A 70 -2.00 4.76 11.21
C TRP A 70 -3.41 5.30 10.92
N ARG A 71 -4.41 4.99 11.74
CA ARG A 71 -5.75 5.61 11.65
C ARG A 71 -5.76 7.08 12.05
N GLY A 72 -4.82 7.48 12.92
CA GLY A 72 -4.68 8.87 13.37
C GLY A 72 -4.04 9.80 12.34
N LEU A 73 -3.44 9.27 11.28
CA LEU A 73 -2.78 10.06 10.24
C LEU A 73 -3.81 10.67 9.29
N SER A 74 -3.75 11.98 9.09
CA SER A 74 -4.67 12.70 8.21
C SER A 74 -4.44 12.40 6.73
N SER A 75 -3.21 12.00 6.40
CA SER A 75 -2.77 11.64 5.05
C SER A 75 -3.06 10.18 4.65
N VAL A 76 -3.74 9.39 5.51
CA VAL A 76 -4.01 7.98 5.28
C VAL A 76 -5.50 7.69 5.42
N GLU A 77 -6.01 6.87 4.52
CA GLU A 77 -7.33 6.26 4.63
C GLU A 77 -7.19 4.74 4.71
N MET A 78 -7.84 4.12 5.70
CA MET A 78 -8.03 2.67 5.74
C MET A 78 -9.14 2.28 4.76
N LEU A 79 -8.75 1.96 3.52
CA LEU A 79 -9.72 1.67 2.46
C LEU A 79 -10.53 0.40 2.77
N ALA A 80 -9.87 -0.60 3.33
CA ALA A 80 -10.47 -1.83 3.84
C ALA A 80 -9.57 -2.43 4.92
N GLU A 81 -10.16 -3.15 5.88
CA GLU A 81 -9.43 -3.80 6.96
C GLU A 81 -10.16 -5.04 7.48
N ALA A 82 -9.41 -6.03 7.97
CA ALA A 82 -9.95 -7.21 8.62
C ALA A 82 -8.99 -7.70 9.71
N GLU A 83 -9.54 -8.31 10.77
CA GLU A 83 -8.72 -9.01 11.75
C GLU A 83 -7.99 -10.18 11.08
N TYR A 84 -6.69 -10.28 11.34
CA TYR A 84 -5.87 -11.35 10.81
C TYR A 84 -6.14 -12.68 11.52
N VAL A 85 -6.78 -13.59 10.80
CA VAL A 85 -7.14 -14.94 11.28
C VAL A 85 -6.47 -16.06 10.45
N GLY A 86 -5.50 -15.72 9.61
CA GLY A 86 -4.78 -16.65 8.74
C GLY A 86 -5.21 -16.58 7.28
N GLU A 87 -5.19 -17.73 6.60
CA GLU A 87 -5.58 -17.86 5.19
C GLU A 87 -7.00 -17.34 4.97
N GLY A 88 -7.21 -16.55 3.92
CA GLY A 88 -8.51 -15.96 3.61
C GLY A 88 -8.73 -14.56 4.20
N THR A 89 -7.91 -14.09 5.15
CA THR A 89 -8.00 -12.69 5.64
C THR A 89 -7.93 -11.69 4.48
N ALA A 90 -6.97 -11.88 3.56
CA ALA A 90 -6.85 -11.04 2.38
C ALA A 90 -8.11 -11.06 1.50
N ASN A 91 -8.83 -12.19 1.41
CA ASN A 91 -10.10 -12.23 0.68
C ASN A 91 -11.15 -11.33 1.33
N ALA A 92 -11.23 -11.29 2.66
CA ALA A 92 -12.16 -10.43 3.38
C ALA A 92 -11.82 -8.93 3.21
N VAL A 93 -10.53 -8.59 3.21
CA VAL A 93 -10.06 -7.22 2.93
C VAL A 93 -10.40 -6.80 1.49
N TYR A 94 -10.14 -7.66 0.51
CA TYR A 94 -10.40 -7.33 -0.89
C TYR A 94 -11.90 -7.34 -1.25
N ALA A 95 -12.70 -8.23 -0.65
CA ALA A 95 -14.15 -8.23 -0.84
C ALA A 95 -14.75 -6.87 -0.44
N GLN A 96 -14.31 -6.31 0.67
CA GLN A 96 -14.70 -4.97 1.11
C GLN A 96 -14.38 -3.85 0.12
N VAL A 97 -13.37 -4.02 -0.74
CA VAL A 97 -13.05 -3.05 -1.80
C VAL A 97 -13.91 -3.30 -3.04
N PHE A 98 -14.05 -4.56 -3.47
CA PHE A 98 -14.75 -4.89 -4.70
C PHE A 98 -16.28 -4.87 -4.59
N ASP A 99 -16.82 -5.04 -3.38
CA ASP A 99 -18.26 -5.02 -3.11
C ASP A 99 -18.79 -3.60 -2.85
N ASP A 100 -17.90 -2.58 -2.77
CA ASP A 100 -18.24 -1.18 -2.53
C ASP A 100 -17.73 -0.30 -3.69
N PRO A 101 -18.64 0.36 -4.46
CA PRO A 101 -18.25 1.12 -5.64
C PRO A 101 -17.36 2.34 -5.33
N ASP A 102 -17.50 2.96 -4.16
CA ASP A 102 -16.69 4.13 -3.80
C ASP A 102 -15.27 3.71 -3.43
N ARG A 103 -15.13 2.58 -2.72
CA ARG A 103 -13.82 2.00 -2.41
C ARG A 103 -13.13 1.49 -3.67
N LEU A 104 -13.89 0.85 -4.56
CA LEU A 104 -13.38 0.39 -5.85
C LEU A 104 -12.89 1.56 -6.72
N ALA A 105 -13.61 2.68 -6.74
CA ALA A 105 -13.18 3.86 -7.49
C ALA A 105 -11.83 4.41 -6.99
N LYS A 106 -11.61 4.46 -5.67
CA LYS A 106 -10.31 4.84 -5.10
C LYS A 106 -9.23 3.83 -5.44
N TYR A 107 -9.54 2.54 -5.34
CA TYR A 107 -8.64 1.46 -5.70
C TYR A 107 -8.17 1.57 -7.17
N ASP A 108 -9.10 1.73 -8.10
CA ASP A 108 -8.81 1.83 -9.53
C ASP A 108 -8.14 3.17 -9.90
N SER A 109 -8.28 4.21 -9.07
CA SER A 109 -7.57 5.48 -9.28
C SER A 109 -6.05 5.37 -9.10
N VAL A 110 -5.56 4.35 -8.37
CA VAL A 110 -4.13 4.14 -8.12
C VAL A 110 -3.63 2.85 -8.75
N TYR A 111 -4.45 1.80 -8.83
CA TYR A 111 -4.08 0.54 -9.44
C TYR A 111 -4.85 0.30 -10.75
N ASP A 112 -4.25 0.75 -11.86
CA ASP A 112 -4.79 0.50 -13.18
C ASP A 112 -4.64 -0.98 -13.57
N ARG A 113 -5.79 -1.63 -13.76
CA ARG A 113 -5.92 -3.04 -14.13
C ARG A 113 -6.19 -3.26 -15.62
N ALA A 114 -6.18 -2.19 -16.43
CA ALA A 114 -6.38 -2.30 -17.86
C ALA A 114 -5.24 -3.12 -18.52
N PRO A 115 -5.56 -3.97 -19.52
CA PRO A 115 -4.54 -4.62 -20.34
C PRO A 115 -3.63 -3.59 -21.00
N ARG A 116 -2.33 -3.86 -20.99
CA ARG A 116 -1.31 -2.98 -21.59
C ARG A 116 -0.26 -3.78 -22.33
N GLU A 117 0.31 -3.18 -23.38
CA GLU A 117 1.45 -3.76 -24.07
C GLU A 117 2.72 -3.52 -23.26
N VAL A 118 3.49 -4.59 -23.06
CA VAL A 118 4.81 -4.54 -22.42
C VAL A 118 5.84 -5.21 -23.33
N ASP A 119 7.06 -4.66 -23.33
CA ASP A 119 8.20 -5.23 -24.05
C ASP A 119 8.52 -6.62 -23.51
N ASP A 120 8.61 -7.60 -24.41
CA ASP A 120 8.90 -9.00 -24.06
C ASP A 120 10.40 -9.28 -23.85
N SER A 121 11.24 -8.24 -23.90
CA SER A 121 12.71 -8.27 -23.84
C SER A 121 13.40 -9.02 -24.99
N GLN A 122 12.65 -9.46 -25.99
CA GLN A 122 13.11 -10.17 -27.19
C GLN A 122 12.81 -9.39 -28.48
N GLY A 123 12.34 -8.15 -28.36
CA GLY A 123 12.03 -7.25 -29.48
C GLY A 123 10.58 -7.34 -29.96
N GLY A 124 9.69 -8.00 -29.21
CA GLY A 124 8.25 -8.02 -29.41
C GLY A 124 7.49 -7.31 -28.28
N THR A 125 6.17 -7.27 -28.41
CA THR A 125 5.26 -6.83 -27.35
C THR A 125 4.34 -7.98 -26.96
N ILE A 126 4.05 -8.10 -25.66
CA ILE A 126 2.99 -8.96 -25.15
C ILE A 126 1.92 -8.12 -24.48
N THR A 127 0.67 -8.56 -24.57
CA THR A 127 -0.42 -7.99 -23.79
C THR A 127 -0.36 -8.54 -22.37
N TYR A 128 -0.12 -7.67 -21.40
CA TYR A 128 -0.18 -7.97 -19.97
C TYR A 128 -1.44 -7.38 -19.35
N THR A 129 -2.24 -8.23 -18.72
CA THR A 129 -3.37 -7.81 -17.89
C THR A 129 -2.96 -7.92 -16.42
N PRO A 130 -2.85 -6.81 -15.68
CA PRO A 130 -2.62 -6.86 -14.24
C PRO A 130 -3.67 -7.72 -13.52
N PRO A 131 -3.31 -8.46 -12.47
CA PRO A 131 -4.28 -9.19 -11.65
C PRO A 131 -5.24 -8.20 -10.97
N ASP A 132 -6.41 -8.69 -10.54
CA ASP A 132 -7.37 -7.82 -9.84
C ASP A 132 -6.84 -7.27 -8.51
N ARG A 133 -5.99 -8.04 -7.85
CA ARG A 133 -5.42 -7.71 -6.55
C ARG A 133 -3.95 -7.43 -6.71
N PHE A 134 -3.50 -6.30 -6.21
CA PHE A 134 -2.08 -6.14 -5.93
C PHE A 134 -1.67 -6.95 -4.70
N GLY A 135 -0.36 -7.08 -4.48
CA GLY A 135 0.24 -8.06 -3.57
C GLY A 135 -0.45 -8.26 -2.21
N ILE A 136 -0.13 -9.39 -1.59
CA ILE A 136 -0.58 -9.77 -0.24
C ILE A 136 0.63 -10.16 0.60
N ILE A 137 0.55 -9.96 1.92
CA ILE A 137 1.55 -10.48 2.84
C ILE A 137 1.27 -11.97 3.04
N ALA A 138 2.11 -12.82 2.44
CA ALA A 138 2.02 -14.26 2.57
C ALA A 138 2.34 -14.74 3.99
N GLY A 139 1.63 -15.77 4.45
CA GLY A 139 1.96 -16.53 5.67
C GLY A 139 1.51 -15.87 6.99
N ALA A 140 1.28 -16.72 7.97
CA ALA A 140 1.25 -16.43 9.41
C ALA A 140 2.61 -16.77 10.01
#